data_AF-A0A6N7WIZ1-F1
#
_entry.id   AF-A0A6N7WIZ1-F1
#
_cell.length_a   1.000
_cell.length_b   1.000
_cell.length_c   1.000
_cell.angle_alpha   90.00
_cell.angle_beta   90.00
_cell.angle_gamma   90.00
#
_symmetry.space_group_name_H-M   'P 1'
#
loop_
_entity.id
_entity.type
_entity.pdbx_description
1 polymer ?
#
loop_
_entity_poly.entity_id
_entity_poly.type
_entity_poly.pdbx_seq_one_letter_code
_entity_poly.pdbx_strand_id
1 'polypeptide(L)'
;MEYTEHRNLSADDVRSLCISKEWYTRGDCQAYSNLLNSIYDMEDAGTNFKADKLAEIAKDIKDHSETDYTIEAIMWELNRISNVSFSIAEH
;
A
#
# COMPACT_ATOMS: atom_id res chain seq x y z
N MET A 1 -8.63 -17.88 22.10
CA MET A 1 -7.42 -17.10 21.84
C MET A 1 -7.61 -16.46 20.48
N GLU A 2 -7.80 -15.15 20.46
CA GLU A 2 -7.99 -14.40 19.22
C GLU A 2 -6.66 -13.75 18.83
N TYR A 3 -6.28 -13.91 17.57
CA TYR A 3 -5.09 -13.31 16.99
C TYR A 3 -5.49 -12.09 16.17
N THR A 4 -4.67 -11.04 16.24
CA THR A 4 -4.79 -9.85 15.40
C THR A 4 -3.65 -9.82 14.40
N GLU A 5 -3.98 -9.63 13.11
CA GLU A 5 -3.02 -9.37 12.04
C GLU A 5 -2.65 -7.88 12.02
N HIS A 6 -1.36 -7.60 11.95
CA HIS A 6 -0.80 -6.27 11.73
C HIS A 6 -0.02 -6.25 10.43
N ARG A 7 -0.42 -5.36 9.52
CA ARG A 7 0.23 -5.09 8.25
C ARG A 7 0.86 -3.70 8.31
N ASN A 8 2.15 -3.64 8.04
CA ASN A 8 2.87 -2.39 7.77
C ASN A 8 3.34 -2.36 6.33
N LEU A 9 3.26 -1.19 5.70
CA LEU A 9 3.64 -0.94 4.32
C LEU A 9 4.55 0.29 4.28
N SER A 10 5.76 0.12 3.75
CA SER A 10 6.71 1.23 3.61
C SER A 10 6.44 2.02 2.33
N ALA A 11 6.50 3.35 2.44
CA ALA A 11 6.40 4.23 1.27
C ALA A 11 7.53 3.97 0.26
N ASP A 12 8.75 3.64 0.73
CA ASP A 12 9.89 3.33 -0.13
C ASP A 12 9.72 2.00 -0.88
N ASP A 13 9.10 1.00 -0.25
CA ASP A 13 8.80 -0.28 -0.90
C ASP A 13 7.72 -0.10 -1.97
N VAL A 14 6.68 0.71 -1.70
CA VAL A 14 5.64 1.06 -2.68
C VAL A 14 6.23 1.85 -3.84
N ARG A 15 7.16 2.77 -3.57
CA ARG A 15 7.90 3.49 -4.61
C ARG A 15 8.68 2.52 -5.51
N SER A 16 9.44 1.62 -4.90
CA SER A 16 10.22 0.61 -5.61
C SER A 16 9.35 -0.32 -6.44
N LEU A 17 8.19 -0.72 -5.90
CA LEU A 17 7.20 -1.52 -6.62
C LEU A 17 6.67 -0.78 -7.85
N CYS A 18 6.25 0.49 -7.70
CA CYS A 18 5.74 1.28 -8.82
C CYS A 18 6.77 1.41 -9.93
N ILE A 19 8.04 1.67 -9.60
CA ILE A 19 9.14 1.72 -10.57
C ILE A 19 9.31 0.36 -11.26
N SER A 20 9.33 -0.74 -10.50
CA SER A 20 9.55 -2.08 -11.07
C SER A 20 8.42 -2.55 -12.01
N LYS A 21 7.21 -2.05 -11.80
CA LYS A 21 6.01 -2.43 -12.56
C LYS A 21 5.64 -1.41 -13.64
N GLU A 22 6.42 -0.34 -13.78
CA GLU A 22 6.10 0.80 -14.65
C GLU A 22 4.71 1.40 -14.35
N TRP A 23 4.36 1.42 -13.06
CA TRP A 23 3.13 2.03 -12.58
C TRP A 23 3.33 3.51 -12.26
N TYR A 24 2.21 4.22 -12.13
CA TYR A 24 2.13 5.65 -11.87
C TYR A 24 2.67 6.54 -13.01
N THR A 25 2.80 5.98 -14.21
CA THR A 25 3.37 6.66 -15.40
C THR A 25 2.51 7.81 -15.94
N ARG A 26 1.23 7.88 -15.55
CA ARG A 26 0.30 8.97 -15.93
C ARG A 26 0.07 9.97 -14.80
N GLY A 27 0.64 9.73 -13.62
CA GLY A 27 0.57 10.67 -12.49
C GLY A 27 1.61 11.78 -12.64
N ASP A 28 1.30 12.93 -12.04
CA ASP A 28 2.29 13.99 -11.86
C ASP A 28 3.07 13.80 -10.54
N CYS A 29 4.15 14.57 -10.38
CA CYS A 29 4.99 14.48 -9.19
C CYS A 29 4.23 14.83 -7.89
N GLN A 30 3.20 15.68 -7.96
CA GLN A 30 2.45 16.10 -6.79
C GLN A 30 1.50 14.99 -6.32
N ALA A 31 0.75 14.37 -7.24
CA ALA A 31 -0.10 13.22 -6.97
C ALA A 31 0.73 12.07 -6.39
N TYR A 32 1.89 11.78 -7.00
CA TYR A 32 2.75 10.72 -6.52
C TYR A 32 3.34 11.01 -5.13
N SER A 33 3.74 12.26 -4.88
CA SER A 33 4.20 12.68 -3.55
C SER A 33 3.09 12.59 -2.50
N ASN A 34 1.86 12.97 -2.85
CA ASN A 34 0.71 12.86 -1.96
C ASN A 34 0.40 11.41 -1.59
N LEU A 35 0.46 10.48 -2.56
CA LEU A 35 0.30 9.06 -2.31
C LEU A 35 1.35 8.56 -1.32
N LEU A 36 2.63 8.79 -1.61
CA LEU A 36 3.73 8.30 -0.78
C LEU A 36 3.72 8.91 0.62
N ASN A 37 3.44 10.21 0.74
CA ASN A 37 3.31 10.86 2.05
C ASN A 37 2.17 10.27 2.87
N SER A 38 1.03 9.94 2.25
CA SER A 38 -0.09 9.32 2.98
C SER A 38 0.24 7.92 3.54
N ILE A 39 1.15 7.21 2.88
CA ILE A 39 1.66 5.91 3.34
C ILE A 39 2.65 6.13 4.47
N TYR A 40 3.58 7.07 4.30
CA TYR A 40 4.55 7.45 5.33
C TYR A 40 3.88 7.89 6.63
N ASP A 41 2.86 8.75 6.55
CA ASP A 41 2.13 9.23 7.72
C ASP A 41 1.45 8.09 8.49
N MET A 42 0.95 7.06 7.80
CA MET A 42 0.35 5.89 8.42
C MET A 42 1.38 4.93 9.01
N GLU A 43 2.51 4.76 8.32
CA GLU A 43 3.66 3.99 8.80
C GLU A 43 4.24 4.59 10.08
N ASP A 44 4.50 5.90 10.10
CA ASP A 44 5.01 6.63 11.28
C ASP A 44 4.04 6.57 12.46
N ALA A 45 2.73 6.65 12.18
CA ALA A 45 1.68 6.46 13.18
C ALA A 45 1.55 5.02 13.69
N GLY A 46 2.26 4.05 13.11
CA GLY A 46 2.13 2.63 13.45
C GLY A 46 0.74 2.06 13.18
N THR A 47 -0.02 2.66 12.26
CA THR A 47 -1.40 2.27 11.99
C THR A 47 -1.45 1.05 11.08
N ASN A 48 -2.25 0.05 11.46
CA ASN A 48 -2.43 -1.16 10.67
C ASN A 48 -3.06 -0.86 9.30
N PHE A 49 -2.38 -1.21 8.21
CA PHE A 49 -2.88 -1.08 6.85
C PHE A 49 -3.94 -2.15 6.56
N LYS A 50 -5.20 -1.84 6.83
CA LYS A 50 -6.31 -2.75 6.52
C LYS A 50 -6.58 -2.85 5.02
N ALA A 51 -7.40 -3.83 4.63
CA ALA A 51 -7.78 -4.07 3.23
C ALA A 51 -8.33 -2.81 2.53
N ASP A 52 -9.17 -2.02 3.21
CA ASP A 52 -9.73 -0.79 2.65
C ASP A 52 -8.63 0.23 2.30
N LYS A 53 -7.60 0.34 3.16
CA LYS A 53 -6.47 1.23 2.89
C LYS A 53 -5.62 0.75 1.71
N LEU A 54 -5.41 -0.57 1.60
CA LEU A 54 -4.77 -1.15 0.43
C LEU A 54 -5.58 -0.88 -0.85
N ALA A 55 -6.92 -0.94 -0.78
CA ALA A 55 -7.79 -0.64 -1.91
C ALA A 55 -7.68 0.82 -2.34
N GLU A 56 -7.61 1.77 -1.40
CA GLU A 56 -7.37 3.19 -1.69
C GLU A 56 -6.05 3.41 -2.42
N ILE A 57 -4.95 2.84 -1.91
CA ILE A 57 -3.61 2.95 -2.51
C ILE A 57 -3.60 2.29 -3.89
N ALA A 58 -4.18 1.10 -4.02
CA ALA A 58 -4.24 0.37 -5.28
C ALA A 58 -5.06 1.11 -6.33
N LYS A 59 -6.18 1.73 -5.93
CA LYS A 59 -7.00 2.56 -6.80
C LYS A 59 -6.24 3.78 -7.28
N ASP A 60 -5.55 4.48 -6.38
CA ASP A 60 -4.76 5.66 -6.72
C ASP A 60 -3.64 5.31 -7.71
N ILE A 61 -2.93 4.20 -7.49
CA ILE A 61 -1.93 3.67 -8.42
C ILE A 61 -2.59 3.34 -9.77
N LYS A 62 -3.72 2.62 -9.78
CA LYS A 62 -4.43 2.23 -11.01
C LYS A 62 -4.87 3.44 -11.83
N ASP A 63 -5.48 4.43 -11.18
CA ASP A 63 -6.01 5.62 -11.83
C ASP A 63 -4.89 6.46 -12.48
N HIS A 64 -3.64 6.33 -12.00
CA HIS A 64 -2.44 6.98 -12.53
C HIS A 64 -1.51 6.06 -13.34
N SER A 65 -1.95 4.85 -13.69
CA SER A 65 -1.14 3.88 -14.44
C SER A 65 -1.76 3.50 -15.78
N GLU A 66 -0.93 3.23 -16.78
CA GLU A 66 -1.34 2.49 -17.97
C GLU A 66 -0.99 1.01 -17.78
N THR A 67 -1.96 0.21 -17.34
CA THR A 67 -1.73 -1.19 -16.96
C THR A 67 -3.01 -2.01 -17.06
N ASP A 68 -2.89 -3.31 -17.35
CA ASP A 68 -4.00 -4.27 -17.37
C ASP A 68 -4.32 -4.85 -15.98
N TYR A 69 -3.50 -4.56 -14.96
CA TYR A 69 -3.73 -5.06 -13.60
C TYR A 69 -5.05 -4.52 -13.05
N THR A 70 -5.87 -5.39 -12.45
CA THR A 70 -7.06 -4.95 -11.70
C THR A 70 -6.65 -4.32 -10.37
N ILE A 71 -7.57 -3.63 -9.70
CA ILE A 71 -7.32 -3.06 -8.37
C ILE A 71 -6.92 -4.17 -7.40
N GLU A 72 -7.59 -5.32 -7.44
CA GLU A 72 -7.30 -6.48 -6.59
C GLU A 72 -5.91 -7.06 -6.86
N ALA A 73 -5.47 -7.09 -8.12
CA ALA A 73 -4.13 -7.53 -8.47
C ALA A 73 -3.04 -6.57 -7.93
N ILE A 74 -3.31 -5.26 -7.94
CA ILE A 74 -2.43 -4.25 -7.34
C ILE A 74 -2.44 -4.38 -5.80
N MET A 75 -3.61 -4.56 -5.18
CA MET A 75 -3.73 -4.83 -3.74
C MET A 75 -2.93 -6.07 -3.33
N TRP A 76 -2.94 -7.12 -4.16
CA TRP A 76 -2.14 -8.31 -3.91
C TRP A 76 -0.64 -8.02 -3.94
N GLU A 77 -0.15 -7.24 -4.91
CA GLU A 77 1.27 -6.84 -4.97
C GLU A 77 1.65 -5.97 -3.75
N LEU A 78 0.79 -5.04 -3.34
CA LEU A 78 0.99 -4.24 -2.12
C LEU A 78 1.05 -5.12 -0.87
N ASN A 79 0.13 -6.08 -0.74
CA ASN A 79 0.14 -7.02 0.38
C ASN A 79 1.40 -7.91 0.35
N ARG A 80 1.88 -8.32 -0.84
CA ARG A 80 3.07 -9.16 -0.99
C ARG A 80 4.34 -8.47 -0.49
N ILE A 81 4.45 -7.15 -0.63
CA ILE A 81 5.60 -6.37 -0.15
C ILE A 81 5.41 -5.87 1.29
N SER A 82 4.24 -6.07 1.90
CA SER A 82 3.97 -5.63 3.26
C SER A 82 4.69 -6.50 4.29
N ASN A 83 5.12 -5.90 5.40
CA ASN A 83 5.53 -6.64 6.59
C ASN A 83 4.27 -7.03 7.38
N VAL A 84 4.05 -8.33 7.58
CA VAL A 84 2.88 -8.86 8.29
C VAL A 84 3.31 -9.57 9.57
N SER A 85 2.71 -9.20 10.70
CA SER A 85 2.95 -9.80 12.01
C SER A 85 1.63 -10.10 12.74
N PHE A 86 1.69 -10.90 13.80
CA PHE A 86 0.50 -11.34 14.53
C PHE A 86 0.72 -11.23 16.04
N SER A 87 -0.31 -10.82 16.77
CA SER A 87 -0.30 -10.76 18.25
C SER A 87 -1.57 -11.38 18.83
N ILE A 88 -1.50 -11.86 20.08
CA ILE A 88 -2.69 -12.30 20.83
C ILE A 88 -3.36 -11.06 21.42
N ALA A 89 -4.68 -10.95 21.31
CA ALA A 89 -5.43 -9.90 22.02
C ALA A 89 -5.40 -10.20 23.53
N GLU A 90 -4.81 -9.31 24.33
CA GLU A 90 -4.91 -9.41 25.79
C GLU A 90 -6.35 -9.05 26.22
N HIS A 91 -6.97 -9.92 27.01
CA HIS A 91 -8.29 -9.71 27.62
C HIS A 91 -8.18 -8.89 28.90
#